data_AF-Q51550-F1
#
_entry.id   AF-Q51550-F1
#
_cell.length_a   1.000
_cell.length_b   1.000
_cell.length_c   1.000
_cell.angle_alpha   90.00
_cell.angle_beta   90.00
_cell.angle_gamma   90.00
#
_symmetry.space_group_name_H-M   'P 1'
#
loop_
_entity.id
_entity.type
_entity.pdbx_description
1 polymer ?
#
loop_
_entity_poly.entity_id
_entity_poly.type
_entity_poly.pdbx_seq_one_letter_code
_entity_poly.pdbx_strand_id
1 'polypeptide(L)'
;MEKKLIVKLIDSIGKSHEEIVGAGLVKSGKLESPYEHSEHLTLSPEKGLELNFRAENKILEKIHISLIDTVEGSAAYSGELPEPLVRKMSKEQVRSVMGKPFETRESFRVPVIGILGGWDYFMHPQKANLRIGFTYTSDSNVCNLTFALLGSK
;
A
#
# COMPACT_ATOMS: atom_id res chain seq x y z
N MET A 1 -10.09 -10.62 1.93
CA MET A 1 -9.40 -11.27 0.79
C MET A 1 -8.49 -12.39 1.28
N GLU A 2 -8.43 -13.51 0.55
CA GLU A 2 -7.46 -14.60 0.78
C GLU A 2 -6.05 -14.25 0.30
N LYS A 3 -5.01 -14.87 0.89
CA LYS A 3 -3.59 -14.60 0.58
C LYS A 3 -3.28 -14.74 -0.92
N LYS A 4 -3.84 -15.75 -1.58
CA LYS A 4 -3.59 -15.99 -3.01
C LYS A 4 -4.12 -14.84 -3.88
N LEU A 5 -5.22 -14.22 -3.50
CA LEU A 5 -5.83 -13.12 -4.25
C LEU A 5 -5.03 -11.82 -4.06
N ILE A 6 -4.60 -11.50 -2.84
CA ILE A 6 -3.77 -10.30 -2.60
C ILE A 6 -2.40 -10.40 -3.30
N VAL A 7 -1.79 -11.60 -3.32
CA VAL A 7 -0.55 -11.84 -4.08
C VAL A 7 -0.77 -11.56 -5.56
N LYS A 8 -1.82 -12.13 -6.17
CA LYS A 8 -2.15 -11.89 -7.58
C LYS A 8 -2.46 -10.43 -7.88
N LEU A 9 -3.05 -9.71 -6.93
CA LEU A 9 -3.35 -8.29 -7.07
C LEU A 9 -2.06 -7.47 -7.07
N ILE A 10 -1.12 -7.75 -6.16
CA ILE A 10 0.23 -7.16 -6.16
C ILE A 10 0.98 -7.49 -7.45
N ASP A 11 0.85 -8.72 -7.96
CA ASP A 11 1.42 -9.16 -9.25
C ASP A 11 0.81 -8.43 -10.46
N SER A 12 -0.35 -7.81 -10.28
CA SER A 12 -1.06 -7.07 -11.34
C SER A 12 -0.74 -5.57 -11.34
N ILE A 13 0.11 -5.09 -10.43
CA ILE A 13 0.66 -3.74 -10.51
C ILE A 13 1.36 -3.57 -11.87
N GLY A 14 1.01 -2.51 -12.61
CA GLY A 14 1.41 -2.29 -14.00
C GLY A 14 0.37 -2.74 -15.04
N LYS A 15 -0.71 -3.41 -14.65
CA LYS A 15 -1.83 -3.78 -15.54
C LYS A 15 -2.96 -2.77 -15.47
N SER A 16 -3.79 -2.74 -16.51
CA SER A 16 -4.97 -1.90 -16.56
C SER A 16 -6.09 -2.41 -15.63
N HIS A 17 -6.99 -1.50 -15.23
CA HIS A 17 -8.20 -1.86 -14.50
C HIS A 17 -9.03 -2.93 -15.23
N GLU A 18 -9.10 -2.87 -16.56
CA GLU A 18 -9.84 -3.85 -17.35
C GLU A 18 -9.24 -5.25 -17.26
N GLU A 19 -7.91 -5.39 -17.35
CA GLU A 19 -7.22 -6.67 -17.20
C GLU A 19 -7.43 -7.27 -15.79
N ILE A 20 -7.41 -6.43 -14.75
CA ILE A 20 -7.59 -6.85 -13.36
C ILE A 20 -9.03 -7.34 -13.12
N VAL A 21 -10.03 -6.63 -13.66
CA VAL A 21 -11.44 -7.03 -13.60
C VAL A 21 -11.69 -8.29 -14.43
N GLY A 22 -11.13 -8.37 -15.64
CA GLY A 22 -11.25 -9.54 -16.53
C GLY A 22 -10.62 -10.80 -15.94
N ALA A 23 -9.57 -10.65 -15.13
CA ALA A 23 -8.96 -11.74 -14.37
C ALA A 23 -9.74 -12.11 -13.08
N GLY A 24 -10.83 -11.42 -12.77
CA GLY A 24 -11.67 -11.67 -11.59
C GLY A 24 -11.01 -11.34 -10.26
N LEU A 25 -9.96 -10.51 -10.25
CA LEU A 25 -9.24 -10.15 -9.01
C LEU A 25 -10.00 -9.13 -8.18
N VAL A 26 -10.79 -8.28 -8.84
CA VAL A 26 -11.73 -7.34 -8.22
C VAL A 26 -13.02 -7.30 -9.03
N LYS A 27 -14.12 -6.89 -8.39
CA LYS A 27 -15.38 -6.63 -9.10
C LYS A 27 -15.22 -5.40 -9.99
N SER A 28 -15.94 -5.37 -11.10
CA SER A 28 -16.10 -4.15 -11.89
C SER A 28 -16.69 -3.06 -10.98
N GLY A 29 -15.92 -2.01 -10.77
CA GLY A 29 -16.27 -0.89 -9.91
C GLY A 29 -15.97 0.43 -10.60
N LYS A 30 -16.66 1.49 -10.18
CA LYS A 30 -16.34 2.84 -10.61
C LYS A 30 -15.03 3.25 -9.95
N LEU A 31 -14.06 3.68 -10.76
CA LEU A 31 -12.87 4.34 -10.26
C LEU A 31 -13.23 5.77 -9.83
N GLU A 32 -12.81 6.17 -8.64
CA GLU A 32 -13.13 7.47 -8.05
C GLU A 32 -11.93 8.40 -8.07
N SER A 33 -12.16 9.70 -8.22
CA SER A 33 -11.11 10.71 -8.10
C SER A 33 -11.07 11.19 -6.65
N PRO A 34 -9.95 11.08 -5.91
CA PRO A 34 -9.89 11.51 -4.51
C PRO A 34 -10.06 13.01 -4.33
N TYR A 35 -9.73 13.80 -5.36
CA TYR A 35 -9.93 15.25 -5.42
C TYR A 35 -10.01 15.73 -6.87
N GLU A 36 -10.41 16.98 -7.08
CA GLU A 36 -10.47 17.61 -8.41
C GLU A 36 -9.05 17.65 -9.03
N HIS A 37 -8.95 17.28 -10.30
CA HIS A 37 -7.67 17.19 -11.04
C HIS A 37 -6.63 16.20 -10.48
N SER A 38 -7.05 15.17 -9.74
CA SER A 38 -6.15 14.09 -9.33
C SER A 38 -5.54 13.36 -10.54
N GLU A 39 -4.22 13.16 -10.51
CA GLU A 39 -3.51 12.29 -11.48
C GLU A 39 -3.78 10.79 -11.23
N HIS A 40 -4.47 10.47 -10.13
CA HIS A 40 -4.79 9.11 -9.73
C HIS A 40 -6.30 8.91 -9.53
N LEU A 41 -6.76 7.70 -9.82
CA LEU A 41 -8.09 7.21 -9.49
C LEU A 41 -7.98 6.06 -8.50
N THR A 42 -8.94 5.96 -7.59
CA THR A 42 -8.95 4.93 -6.54
C THR A 42 -10.06 3.92 -6.76
N LEU A 43 -9.82 2.71 -6.28
CA LEU A 43 -10.84 1.68 -6.06
C LEU A 43 -10.57 1.02 -4.72
N SER A 44 -11.62 0.81 -3.93
CA SER A 44 -11.51 0.15 -2.62
C SER A 44 -12.30 -1.16 -2.63
N PRO A 45 -11.69 -2.28 -3.03
CA PRO A 45 -12.39 -3.56 -3.13
C PRO A 45 -12.86 -4.09 -1.77
N GLU A 46 -12.12 -3.74 -0.71
CA GLU A 46 -12.38 -4.16 0.67
C GLU A 46 -11.94 -3.06 1.65
N LYS A 47 -12.44 -3.10 2.89
CA LYS A 47 -12.01 -2.16 3.95
C LYS A 47 -10.50 -2.27 4.18
N GLY A 48 -9.84 -1.11 4.22
CA GLY A 48 -8.39 -1.01 4.43
C GLY A 48 -7.54 -1.43 3.24
N LEU A 49 -8.14 -1.68 2.06
CA LEU A 49 -7.42 -1.98 0.82
C LEU A 49 -7.82 -0.98 -0.26
N GLU A 50 -6.86 -0.19 -0.72
CA GLU A 50 -7.05 0.80 -1.78
C GLU A 50 -6.09 0.53 -2.95
N LEU A 51 -6.66 0.52 -4.16
CA LEU A 51 -5.94 0.41 -5.42
C LEU A 51 -5.87 1.80 -6.05
N ASN A 52 -4.67 2.24 -6.40
CA ASN A 52 -4.42 3.54 -7.01
C ASN A 52 -3.99 3.34 -8.47
N PHE A 53 -4.83 3.82 -9.38
CA PHE A 53 -4.65 3.77 -10.82
C PHE A 53 -4.24 5.13 -11.35
N ARG A 54 -3.41 5.18 -12.39
CA ARG A 54 -3.16 6.41 -13.13
C ARG A 54 -4.42 6.86 -13.86
N ALA A 55 -4.81 8.13 -13.75
CA ALA A 55 -6.04 8.63 -14.35
C ALA A 55 -6.05 8.54 -15.89
N GLU A 56 -4.91 8.78 -16.53
CA GLU A 56 -4.76 8.83 -17.98
C GLU A 56 -5.09 7.50 -18.68
N ASN A 57 -4.59 6.38 -18.14
CA ASN A 57 -4.66 5.07 -18.80
C ASN A 57 -5.18 3.95 -17.89
N LYS A 58 -5.55 4.28 -16.64
CA LYS A 58 -6.10 3.35 -15.64
C LYS A 58 -5.16 2.17 -15.36
N ILE A 59 -3.86 2.39 -15.45
CA ILE A 59 -2.84 1.41 -15.05
C ILE A 59 -2.71 1.44 -13.52
N LEU A 60 -2.73 0.27 -12.88
CA LEU A 60 -2.54 0.13 -11.45
C LEU A 60 -1.08 0.46 -11.09
N GLU A 61 -0.87 1.54 -10.34
CA GLU A 61 0.47 1.98 -9.95
C GLU A 61 0.81 1.61 -8.51
N LYS A 62 -0.19 1.65 -7.62
CA LYS A 62 0.02 1.41 -6.18
C LYS A 62 -1.13 0.65 -5.55
N ILE A 63 -0.80 -0.12 -4.53
CA ILE A 63 -1.73 -0.76 -3.60
C ILE A 63 -1.39 -0.28 -2.21
N HIS A 64 -2.38 0.28 -1.51
CA HIS A 64 -2.27 0.69 -0.13
C HIS A 64 -3.08 -0.26 0.76
N ILE A 65 -2.45 -0.73 1.84
CA ILE A 65 -3.09 -1.62 2.83
C ILE A 65 -2.94 -0.97 4.21
N SER A 66 -4.05 -0.58 4.82
CA SER A 66 -4.09 0.00 6.16
C SER A 66 -4.21 -1.11 7.20
N LEU A 67 -3.25 -1.21 8.12
CA LEU A 67 -3.20 -2.24 9.16
C LEU A 67 -3.66 -1.73 10.54
N ILE A 68 -3.59 -0.42 10.75
CA ILE A 68 -4.03 0.24 11.98
C ILE A 68 -4.89 1.44 11.59
N ASP A 69 -6.00 1.61 12.29
CA ASP A 69 -6.88 2.78 12.14
C ASP A 69 -6.21 4.01 12.76
N THR A 70 -5.45 4.74 11.94
CA THR A 70 -4.78 5.97 12.38
C THR A 70 -5.57 7.23 12.05
N VAL A 71 -6.64 7.10 11.25
CA VAL A 71 -7.52 8.20 10.83
C VAL A 71 -8.96 7.86 11.19
N GLU A 72 -9.69 8.83 11.75
CA GLU A 72 -11.10 8.65 12.06
C GLU A 72 -11.89 8.28 10.79
N GLY A 73 -12.71 7.22 10.86
CA GLY A 73 -13.45 6.68 9.71
C GLY A 73 -12.65 5.75 8.78
N SER A 74 -11.33 5.61 8.98
CA SER A 74 -10.56 4.52 8.34
C SER A 74 -10.89 3.17 8.97
N ALA A 75 -10.67 2.09 8.22
CA ALA A 75 -10.89 0.74 8.69
C ALA A 75 -9.70 -0.15 8.31
N ALA A 76 -9.21 -0.90 9.30
CA ALA A 76 -8.07 -1.76 9.13
C ALA A 76 -8.42 -2.98 8.26
N TYR A 77 -7.47 -3.34 7.41
CA TYR A 77 -7.53 -4.50 6.55
C TYR A 77 -7.52 -5.78 7.39
N SER A 78 -8.52 -6.62 7.17
CA SER A 78 -8.71 -7.87 7.91
C SER A 78 -8.26 -9.12 7.15
N GLY A 79 -7.96 -8.98 5.85
CA GLY A 79 -7.51 -10.08 4.99
C GLY A 79 -6.10 -10.59 5.33
N GLU A 80 -5.68 -11.62 4.60
CA GLU A 80 -4.33 -12.18 4.73
C GLU A 80 -3.30 -11.34 3.99
N LEU A 81 -2.04 -11.39 4.44
CA LEU A 81 -0.92 -10.70 3.81
C LEU A 81 0.03 -11.72 3.14
N PRO A 82 0.74 -11.32 2.07
CA PRO A 82 1.79 -12.15 1.48
C PRO A 82 2.93 -12.35 2.47
N GLU A 83 3.51 -13.56 2.51
CA GLU A 83 4.73 -13.78 3.29
C GLU A 83 5.88 -12.91 2.77
N PRO A 84 6.76 -12.41 3.63
CA PRO A 84 6.85 -12.64 5.09
C PRO A 84 6.02 -11.65 5.94
N LEU A 85 5.07 -10.92 5.36
CA LEU A 85 4.34 -9.86 6.04
C LEU A 85 3.22 -10.42 6.93
N VAL A 86 3.04 -9.80 8.09
CA VAL A 86 2.03 -10.12 9.11
C VAL A 86 1.29 -8.86 9.56
N ARG A 87 0.03 -8.99 10.00
CA ARG A 87 -0.80 -7.81 10.32
C ARG A 87 -0.26 -6.92 11.45
N LYS A 88 0.47 -7.51 12.40
CA LYS A 88 1.09 -6.80 13.52
C LYS A 88 2.59 -6.97 13.43
N MET A 89 3.28 -5.90 13.07
CA MET A 89 4.74 -5.87 12.96
C MET A 89 5.28 -4.50 13.39
N SER A 90 6.45 -4.50 14.03
CA SER A 90 7.20 -3.29 14.35
C SER A 90 8.19 -2.95 13.23
N LYS A 91 8.68 -1.70 13.23
CA LYS A 91 9.78 -1.24 12.37
C LYS A 91 11.02 -2.14 12.48
N GLU A 92 11.36 -2.60 13.68
CA GLU A 92 12.48 -3.50 13.93
C GLU A 92 12.27 -4.85 13.25
N GLN A 93 11.08 -5.45 13.41
CA GLN A 93 10.74 -6.71 12.75
C GLN A 93 10.77 -6.58 11.22
N VAL A 94 10.27 -5.47 10.67
CA VAL A 94 10.35 -5.18 9.23
C VAL A 94 11.80 -5.18 8.76
N ARG A 95 12.69 -4.42 9.43
CA ARG A 95 14.10 -4.34 9.03
C ARG A 95 14.85 -5.67 9.20
N SER A 96 14.49 -6.47 10.20
CA SER A 96 15.04 -7.82 10.38
C SER A 96 14.72 -8.74 9.19
N VAL A 97 13.50 -8.64 8.65
CA VAL A 97 13.02 -9.47 7.55
C VAL A 97 13.41 -8.92 6.17
N MET A 98 13.31 -7.61 5.98
CA MET A 98 13.50 -6.93 4.70
C MET A 98 14.95 -6.45 4.48
N GLY A 99 15.78 -6.46 5.52
CA GLY A 99 17.13 -5.93 5.49
C GLY A 99 17.19 -4.41 5.64
N LYS A 100 18.12 -3.77 4.92
CA LYS A 100 18.32 -2.32 4.99
C LYS A 100 17.41 -1.60 3.97
N PRO A 101 16.61 -0.61 4.39
CA PRO A 101 15.82 0.20 3.45
C PRO A 101 16.74 1.04 2.56
N PHE A 102 16.30 1.30 1.33
CA PHE A 102 17.01 2.21 0.43
C PHE A 102 16.66 3.67 0.73
N GLU A 103 15.50 3.92 1.34
CA GLU A 103 15.06 5.24 1.75
C GLU A 103 14.33 5.13 3.09
N THR A 104 14.63 6.06 3.99
CA THR A 104 14.07 6.12 5.34
C THR A 104 13.75 7.56 5.68
N ARG A 105 12.60 7.76 6.31
CA ARG A 105 12.33 8.92 7.14
C ARG A 105 12.07 8.44 8.55
N GLU A 106 12.95 8.83 9.47
CA GLU A 106 12.74 8.58 10.90
C GLU A 106 11.54 9.38 11.43
N SER A 107 11.08 9.05 12.64
CA SER A 107 9.97 9.77 13.25
C SER A 107 10.29 11.26 13.37
N PHE A 108 9.28 12.10 13.13
CA PHE A 108 9.47 13.54 13.07
C PHE A 108 8.28 14.28 13.65
N ARG A 109 8.56 15.44 14.27
CA ARG A 109 7.53 16.29 14.84
C ARG A 109 7.02 17.27 13.79
N VAL A 110 5.71 17.36 13.67
CA VAL A 110 5.01 18.38 12.89
C VAL A 110 4.29 19.30 13.88
N PRO A 111 4.44 20.63 13.75
CA PRO A 111 3.66 21.58 14.55
C PRO A 111 2.16 21.28 14.46
N VAL A 112 1.43 21.41 15.57
CA VAL A 112 -0.02 21.15 15.70
C VAL A 112 -0.42 19.66 15.59
N ILE A 113 0.16 18.90 14.66
CA ILE A 113 -0.20 17.49 14.41
C ILE A 113 0.46 16.52 15.40
N GLY A 114 1.66 16.85 15.91
CA GLY A 114 2.40 16.01 16.87
C GLY A 114 3.48 15.17 16.20
N ILE A 115 3.76 13.97 16.74
CA ILE A 115 4.82 13.08 16.25
C ILE A 115 4.25 12.14 15.20
N LEU A 116 4.85 12.14 14.01
CA LEU A 116 4.60 11.16 12.96
C LEU A 116 5.70 10.09 13.00
N GLY A 117 5.32 8.82 12.80
CA GLY A 117 6.24 7.68 12.96
C GLY A 117 7.27 7.50 11.85
N GLY A 118 7.11 8.19 10.72
CA GLY A 118 8.01 8.09 9.57
C GLY A 118 7.71 6.88 8.68
N TRP A 119 8.66 6.52 7.82
CA TRP A 119 8.52 5.43 6.85
C TRP A 119 9.86 4.84 6.42
N ASP A 120 9.82 3.62 5.90
CA ASP A 120 10.92 2.96 5.19
C ASP A 120 10.43 2.47 3.81
N TYR A 121 11.30 2.57 2.80
CA TYR A 121 11.10 1.94 1.49
C TYR A 121 12.17 0.89 1.19
N PHE A 122 11.71 -0.24 0.66
CA PHE A 122 12.52 -1.39 0.26
C PHE A 122 12.23 -1.76 -1.18
N MET A 123 13.21 -2.35 -1.86
CA MET A 123 12.96 -3.03 -3.13
C MET A 123 12.14 -4.29 -2.87
N HIS A 124 11.18 -4.60 -3.74
CA HIS A 124 10.46 -5.86 -3.60
C HIS A 124 11.41 -7.03 -3.88
N PRO A 125 11.55 -8.01 -2.97
CA PRO A 125 12.62 -9.02 -3.03
C PRO A 125 12.57 -9.91 -4.28
N GLN A 126 11.37 -10.08 -4.84
CA GLN A 126 11.14 -10.93 -6.02
C GLN A 126 10.74 -10.15 -7.28
N LYS A 127 10.55 -8.82 -7.21
CA LYS A 127 10.00 -8.03 -8.32
C LYS A 127 10.77 -6.72 -8.48
N ALA A 128 11.72 -6.72 -9.41
CA ALA A 128 12.65 -5.61 -9.59
C ALA A 128 11.99 -4.28 -9.96
N ASN A 129 10.77 -4.28 -10.51
CA ASN A 129 10.02 -3.09 -10.89
C ASN A 129 9.14 -2.53 -9.75
N LEU A 130 9.11 -3.17 -8.58
CA LEU A 130 8.29 -2.76 -7.45
C LEU A 130 9.12 -2.35 -6.23
N ARG A 131 8.59 -1.40 -5.48
CA ARG A 131 9.00 -1.09 -4.11
C ARG A 131 7.91 -1.44 -3.11
N ILE A 132 8.31 -1.68 -1.88
CA ILE A 132 7.45 -1.86 -0.71
C ILE A 132 7.73 -0.72 0.28
N GLY A 133 6.70 0.02 0.65
CA GLY A 133 6.73 1.05 1.67
C GLY A 133 6.06 0.60 2.95
N PHE A 134 6.64 0.98 4.07
CA PHE A 134 6.10 0.77 5.41
C PHE A 134 5.99 2.12 6.09
N THR A 135 4.78 2.53 6.45
CA THR A 135 4.55 3.72 7.28
C THR A 135 4.33 3.29 8.72
N TYR A 136 4.91 4.05 9.65
CA TYR A 136 4.89 3.72 11.07
C TYR A 136 4.04 4.70 11.89
N THR A 137 3.47 4.19 12.99
CA THR A 137 2.96 5.03 14.08
C THR A 137 4.11 5.62 14.89
N SER A 138 3.85 6.59 15.77
CA SER A 138 4.85 7.16 16.69
C SER A 138 5.55 6.10 17.54
N ASP A 139 4.86 4.98 17.82
CA ASP A 139 5.37 3.85 18.61
C ASP A 139 6.07 2.79 17.74
N SER A 140 6.43 3.15 16.50
CA SER A 140 7.15 2.28 15.55
C SER A 140 6.40 1.01 15.15
N ASN A 141 5.06 1.00 15.23
CA ASN A 141 4.23 -0.07 14.69
C ASN A 141 3.87 0.24 13.24
N VAL A 142 3.85 -0.77 12.36
CA VAL A 142 3.43 -0.57 10.97
C VAL A 142 1.93 -0.29 10.94
N CYS A 143 1.54 0.88 10.42
CA CYS A 143 0.15 1.24 10.21
C CYS A 143 -0.29 1.12 8.77
N ASN A 144 0.62 1.25 7.79
CA ASN A 144 0.29 1.10 6.38
C ASN A 144 1.41 0.37 5.62
N LEU A 145 1.00 -0.45 4.65
CA LEU A 145 1.85 -1.06 3.63
C LEU A 145 1.52 -0.45 2.27
N THR A 146 2.54 -0.19 1.47
CA THR A 146 2.37 0.27 0.08
C THR A 146 3.19 -0.60 -0.85
N PHE A 147 2.56 -1.20 -1.85
CA PHE A 147 3.24 -1.81 -3.00
C PHE A 147 3.12 -0.86 -4.17
N ALA A 148 4.22 -0.48 -4.81
CA ALA A 148 4.19 0.53 -5.86
C ALA A 148 5.17 0.23 -6.99
N LEU A 149 4.80 0.58 -8.23
CA LEU A 149 5.76 0.70 -9.34
C LEU A 149 6.87 1.68 -8.95
N LEU A 150 8.11 1.33 -9.30
CA LEU A 150 9.22 2.27 -9.23
C LEU A 150 8.95 3.49 -10.12
N GLY A 151 9.23 4.68 -9.60
CA GLY A 151 8.99 5.94 -10.31
C GLY A 151 7.54 6.42 -10.33
N SER A 152 6.59 5.65 -9.77
CA SER A 152 5.25 6.21 -9.50
C SER A 152 5.35 7.26 -8.40
N LYS A 153 4.87 8.48 -8.70
CA LYS A 153 4.76 9.60 -7.76
C LYS A 153 3.76 9.23 -6.68
#